data_AF-A0A0R3PTD9-F1
#
_entry.id   AF-A0A0R3PTD9-F1
#
_cell.length_a   1.000
_cell.length_b   1.000
_cell.length_c   1.000
_cell.angle_alpha   90.00
_cell.angle_beta   90.00
_cell.angle_gamma   90.00
#
_symmetry.space_group_name_H-M   'P 1'
#
loop_
_entity.id
_entity.type
_entity.pdbx_description
1 polymer ?
#
loop_
_entity_poly.entity_id
_entity_poly.type
_entity_poly.pdbx_seq_one_letter_code
_entity_poly.pdbx_strand_id
1 'polypeptide(L)'
;MFSFRQRLRFLLYNSQRACRHGIESPPIPSFSKADVVVKSKKAGQKSSTGADHWKAVLIAEREKELKAEHKRYSIVQENRAQQSQIIRYAITEDISSVISVIYQRVKAVGNKGKLTEEDDQFISCSLMIVLKSLERILQNKEELNSSEILSMFFSFANLWDHIRIFGDDMKICSVLLYDKFDLWSQLRATDESSEEIDQILALMEGRLRKLVKKISLENSQLFLSSSDRDHLIKLLVDLDANLDSKKRYSNHDTMYDQSISLLEHFRDPVAKQAYQGNPYQLDGITKENYIELFPDHIATEKASWLYVENYLDCSKEGSMLSAEGLIDSWGWLEKLQFALERLLEDRVQNPLRLIVKIVHSKELAKMILESIKAVCSQGQNLVPITVFHYDIVAPILRSVHSKFVQKLGINEVEIAFDEFHTEARRQMATFLTQAIIDACKFPVAGVGATQMLDAFSIRNVAIEEESYISEEGRITLSRMLAINSKLLNLLDDHPFKHIVFPTHQLPMTVPPRPWCDSGMGGPEYTRRSAILRNLAEYKQVDINRQMRKRLKSPSVLCWL
;
A
#
# COMPACT_ATOMS: atom_id res chain seq x y z
N MET A 1 11.10 -10.98 -37.87
CA MET A 1 9.80 -10.31 -37.69
C MET A 1 8.56 -11.06 -38.21
N PHE A 2 8.64 -11.92 -39.25
CA PHE A 2 7.46 -12.65 -39.77
C PHE A 2 6.96 -13.83 -38.88
N SER A 3 7.85 -14.45 -38.10
CA SER A 3 7.53 -15.59 -37.22
C SER A 3 6.74 -15.20 -35.96
N PHE A 4 6.91 -13.99 -35.43
CA PHE A 4 6.23 -13.51 -34.22
C PHE A 4 4.75 -13.18 -34.48
N ARG A 5 4.42 -12.67 -35.69
CA ARG A 5 3.04 -12.39 -36.11
C ARG A 5 2.20 -13.67 -36.33
N GLN A 6 2.81 -14.80 -36.67
CA GLN A 6 2.10 -16.08 -36.81
C GLN A 6 1.80 -16.75 -35.45
N ARG A 7 2.69 -16.60 -34.45
CA ARG A 7 2.43 -17.12 -33.08
C ARG A 7 1.33 -16.35 -32.35
N LEU A 8 1.23 -15.03 -32.56
CA LEU A 8 0.13 -14.22 -32.01
C LEU A 8 -1.23 -14.54 -32.65
N ARG A 9 -1.27 -14.88 -33.95
CA ARG A 9 -2.51 -15.35 -34.61
C ARG A 9 -2.96 -16.72 -34.09
N PHE A 10 -2.04 -17.63 -33.76
CA PHE A 10 -2.39 -18.95 -33.25
C PHE A 10 -2.95 -18.90 -31.80
N LEU A 11 -2.44 -17.98 -30.97
CA LEU A 11 -2.95 -17.76 -29.61
C LEU A 11 -4.30 -17.04 -29.58
N LEU A 12 -4.55 -16.09 -30.49
CA LEU A 12 -5.84 -15.41 -30.61
C LEU A 12 -6.94 -16.30 -31.22
N TYR A 13 -6.58 -17.24 -32.11
CA TYR A 13 -7.55 -18.14 -32.75
C TYR A 13 -8.02 -19.27 -31.83
N ASN A 14 -7.16 -19.76 -30.92
CA ASN A 14 -7.52 -20.81 -29.99
C ASN A 14 -8.30 -20.33 -28.75
N SER A 15 -8.13 -19.07 -28.33
CA SER A 15 -8.93 -18.50 -27.23
C SER A 15 -10.39 -18.25 -27.64
N GLN A 16 -10.67 -17.97 -28.92
CA GLN A 16 -12.04 -17.77 -29.42
C GLN A 16 -12.82 -19.08 -29.64
N ARG A 17 -12.16 -20.22 -29.77
CA ARG A 17 -12.82 -21.51 -30.04
C ARG A 17 -13.25 -22.24 -28.76
N ALA A 18 -12.59 -21.99 -27.64
CA ALA A 18 -12.92 -22.60 -26.35
C ALA A 18 -14.25 -22.07 -25.74
N CYS A 19 -14.80 -20.96 -26.24
CA CYS A 19 -16.04 -20.36 -25.73
C CYS A 19 -17.31 -20.69 -26.53
N ARG A 20 -17.30 -21.68 -27.43
CA ARG A 20 -18.45 -22.01 -28.30
C ARG A 20 -19.12 -23.37 -28.05
N HIS A 21 -18.93 -24.02 -26.91
CA HIS A 21 -19.73 -25.19 -26.54
C HIS A 21 -20.64 -24.86 -25.37
N GLY A 22 -21.87 -24.47 -25.72
CA GLY A 22 -22.98 -24.40 -24.79
C GLY A 22 -23.36 -25.82 -24.38
N ILE A 23 -23.14 -26.13 -23.11
CA ILE A 23 -23.76 -27.28 -22.46
C ILE A 23 -24.88 -26.70 -21.59
N GLU A 24 -26.11 -26.89 -22.05
CA GLU A 24 -27.31 -26.63 -21.27
C GLU A 24 -27.26 -27.47 -19.99
N SER A 25 -27.26 -26.79 -18.85
CA SER A 25 -27.41 -27.42 -17.54
C SER A 25 -28.87 -27.29 -17.09
N PRO A 26 -29.50 -28.35 -16.54
CA PRO A 26 -30.92 -28.33 -16.19
C PRO A 26 -31.21 -27.40 -14.99
N PRO A 27 -32.46 -26.91 -14.83
CA PRO A 27 -32.80 -25.94 -13.80
C PRO A 27 -32.75 -26.57 -12.40
N ILE A 28 -31.97 -25.97 -11.50
CA ILE A 28 -31.97 -26.30 -10.07
C ILE A 28 -33.08 -25.50 -9.38
N PRO A 29 -33.88 -26.10 -8.46
CA PRO A 29 -35.12 -25.50 -7.97
C PRO A 29 -34.88 -24.28 -7.07
N SER A 30 -35.82 -23.33 -7.16
CA SER A 30 -35.96 -22.18 -6.28
C SER A 30 -36.22 -22.61 -4.82
N PHE A 31 -35.38 -22.20 -3.89
CA PHE A 31 -35.69 -22.27 -2.46
C PHE A 31 -36.18 -20.91 -1.95
N SER A 32 -37.49 -20.84 -1.72
CA SER A 32 -38.17 -19.77 -1.00
C SER A 32 -38.11 -20.02 0.52
N LYS A 33 -37.81 -18.94 1.26
CA LYS A 33 -38.19 -18.59 2.64
C LYS A 33 -38.41 -19.71 3.69
N ALA A 34 -37.57 -19.60 4.72
CA ALA A 34 -37.87 -19.77 6.14
C ALA A 34 -38.54 -21.08 6.58
N ASP A 35 -37.71 -22.05 6.99
CA ASP A 35 -38.14 -23.09 7.91
C ASP A 35 -37.44 -22.94 9.27
N VAL A 36 -38.29 -22.68 10.26
CA VAL A 36 -38.03 -22.71 11.69
C VAL A 36 -37.58 -24.12 12.07
N VAL A 37 -36.36 -24.26 12.58
CA VAL A 37 -35.85 -25.54 13.09
C VAL A 37 -36.62 -25.91 14.36
N VAL A 38 -37.63 -26.78 14.21
CA VAL A 38 -38.26 -27.50 15.31
C VAL A 38 -37.25 -28.49 15.88
N LYS A 39 -36.87 -28.30 17.15
CA LYS A 39 -36.03 -29.24 17.90
C LYS A 39 -36.72 -30.61 17.99
N SER A 40 -36.15 -31.63 17.35
CA SER A 40 -36.54 -33.01 17.58
C SER A 40 -36.00 -33.49 18.93
N LYS A 41 -36.91 -33.96 19.80
CA LYS A 41 -36.55 -34.73 21.00
C LYS A 41 -35.95 -36.06 20.54
N LYS A 42 -34.66 -36.28 20.79
CA LYS A 42 -34.07 -37.62 20.73
C LYS A 42 -33.95 -38.19 22.14
N ALA A 43 -34.54 -39.37 22.25
CA ALA A 43 -34.52 -40.28 23.39
C ALA A 43 -33.08 -40.71 23.75
N GLY A 44 -32.96 -41.25 24.96
CA GLY A 44 -31.71 -41.35 25.69
C GLY A 44 -30.60 -42.11 24.97
N GLN A 45 -29.46 -41.44 24.88
CA GLN A 45 -28.17 -42.06 24.66
C GLN A 45 -27.33 -41.68 25.87
N LYS A 46 -27.05 -42.65 26.75
CA LYS A 46 -26.12 -42.46 27.88
C LYS A 46 -24.75 -42.14 27.28
N SER A 47 -24.37 -40.86 27.24
CA SER A 47 -23.01 -40.49 26.86
C SER A 47 -22.09 -40.94 27.99
N SER A 48 -21.13 -41.80 27.64
CA SER A 48 -20.00 -42.10 28.49
C SER A 48 -19.28 -40.78 28.79
N THR A 49 -19.13 -40.44 30.07
CA THR A 49 -18.49 -39.22 30.60
C THR A 49 -17.09 -38.93 30.03
N GLY A 50 -16.40 -39.91 29.43
CA GLY A 50 -15.14 -39.71 28.70
C GLY A 50 -15.26 -39.17 27.26
N ALA A 51 -16.39 -39.40 26.58
CA ALA A 51 -16.60 -38.98 25.19
C ALA A 51 -16.97 -37.49 25.04
N ASP A 52 -17.39 -36.85 26.14
CA ASP A 52 -17.67 -35.40 26.18
C ASP A 52 -16.46 -34.60 26.71
N HIS A 53 -15.54 -35.25 27.41
CA HIS A 53 -14.36 -34.60 27.97
C HIS A 53 -13.37 -34.11 26.88
N TRP A 54 -13.06 -34.95 25.88
CA TRP A 54 -12.16 -34.53 24.79
C TRP A 54 -12.77 -33.41 23.93
N LYS A 55 -14.11 -33.40 23.75
CA LYS A 55 -14.82 -32.31 23.07
C LYS A 55 -14.73 -31.02 23.88
N ALA A 56 -14.92 -31.08 25.20
CA ALA A 56 -14.79 -29.93 26.08
C ALA A 56 -13.36 -29.36 26.08
N VAL A 57 -12.34 -30.23 26.09
CA VAL A 57 -10.93 -29.82 25.97
C VAL A 57 -10.65 -29.17 24.62
N LEU A 58 -11.12 -29.75 23.51
CA LEU A 58 -10.95 -29.20 22.17
C LEU A 58 -11.66 -27.85 22.01
N ILE A 59 -12.89 -27.71 22.54
CA ILE A 59 -13.62 -26.44 22.56
C ILE A 59 -12.87 -25.40 23.38
N ALA A 60 -12.38 -25.75 24.56
CA ALA A 60 -11.60 -24.84 25.40
C ALA A 60 -10.28 -24.39 24.73
N GLU A 61 -9.60 -25.30 24.02
CA GLU A 61 -8.41 -24.99 23.23
C GLU A 61 -8.72 -24.05 22.06
N ARG A 62 -9.79 -24.33 21.30
CA ARG A 62 -10.25 -23.46 20.21
C ARG A 62 -10.73 -22.09 20.70
N GLU A 63 -11.39 -22.01 21.85
CA GLU A 63 -11.77 -20.73 22.46
C GLU A 63 -10.53 -19.94 22.90
N LYS A 64 -9.51 -20.60 23.44
CA LYS A 64 -8.24 -19.98 23.81
C LYS A 64 -7.51 -19.45 22.56
N GLU A 65 -7.45 -20.24 21.48
CA GLU A 65 -6.91 -19.81 20.19
C GLU A 65 -7.68 -18.61 19.63
N LEU A 66 -9.02 -18.67 19.60
CA LEU A 66 -9.87 -17.59 19.11
C LEU A 66 -9.67 -16.31 19.92
N LYS A 67 -9.61 -16.39 21.26
CA LYS A 67 -9.33 -15.25 22.13
C LYS A 67 -7.95 -14.66 21.87
N ALA A 68 -6.93 -15.51 21.70
CA ALA A 68 -5.57 -15.07 21.36
C ALA A 68 -5.54 -14.37 19.98
N GLU A 69 -6.25 -14.91 19.00
CA GLU A 69 -6.30 -14.37 17.64
C GLU A 69 -7.10 -13.05 17.58
N HIS A 70 -8.23 -12.96 18.29
CA HIS A 70 -8.97 -11.71 18.45
C HIS A 70 -8.10 -10.62 19.10
N LYS A 71 -7.31 -10.97 20.14
CA LYS A 71 -6.39 -10.04 20.77
C LYS A 71 -5.31 -9.56 19.79
N ARG A 72 -4.72 -10.48 19.02
CA ARG A 72 -3.74 -10.14 17.96
C ARG A 72 -4.34 -9.23 16.92
N TYR A 73 -5.52 -9.57 16.39
CA TYR A 73 -6.23 -8.78 15.40
C TYR A 73 -6.56 -7.38 15.91
N SER A 74 -7.03 -7.25 17.16
CA SER A 74 -7.31 -5.96 17.79
C SER A 74 -6.08 -5.06 17.86
N ILE A 75 -4.93 -5.58 18.30
CA ILE A 75 -3.66 -4.82 18.36
C ILE A 75 -3.25 -4.35 16.96
N VAL A 76 -3.34 -5.24 15.96
CA VAL A 76 -2.99 -4.90 14.59
C VAL A 76 -3.91 -3.81 14.03
N GLN A 77 -5.22 -3.86 14.32
CA GLN A 77 -6.15 -2.82 13.89
C GLN A 77 -5.91 -1.48 14.58
N GLU A 78 -5.58 -1.49 15.88
CA GLU A 78 -5.21 -0.28 16.62
C GLU A 78 -3.95 0.38 16.03
N ASN A 79 -2.91 -0.41 15.74
CA ASN A 79 -1.69 0.09 15.10
C ASN A 79 -1.99 0.76 13.74
N ARG A 80 -2.86 0.15 12.93
CA ARG A 80 -3.25 0.68 11.61
C ARG A 80 -4.06 1.96 11.73
N ALA A 81 -4.96 2.03 12.69
CA ALA A 81 -5.75 3.23 12.95
C ALA A 81 -4.84 4.41 13.31
N GLN A 82 -3.83 4.19 14.16
CA GLN A 82 -2.84 5.19 14.52
C GLN A 82 -2.00 5.66 13.32
N GLN A 83 -1.54 4.75 12.45
CA GLN A 83 -0.83 5.11 11.22
C GLN A 83 -1.68 6.00 10.31
N SER A 84 -2.93 5.61 10.07
CA SER A 84 -3.81 6.40 9.22
C SER A 84 -4.18 7.76 9.83
N GLN A 85 -4.22 7.86 11.17
CA GLN A 85 -4.42 9.13 11.86
C GLN A 85 -3.23 10.08 11.66
N ILE A 86 -1.99 9.60 11.82
CA ILE A 86 -0.79 10.43 11.61
C ILE A 86 -0.72 10.97 10.19
N ILE A 87 -0.96 10.13 9.17
CA ILE A 87 -0.97 10.58 7.76
C ILE A 87 -1.98 11.71 7.58
N ARG A 88 -3.19 11.52 8.11
CA ARG A 88 -4.25 12.51 8.01
C ARG A 88 -3.83 13.81 8.68
N TYR A 89 -3.38 13.76 9.94
CA TYR A 89 -3.00 14.94 10.69
C TYR A 89 -1.81 15.67 10.06
N ALA A 90 -0.84 14.93 9.50
CA ALA A 90 0.28 15.49 8.76
C ALA A 90 -0.17 16.25 7.50
N ILE A 91 -1.14 15.71 6.76
CA ILE A 91 -1.68 16.36 5.55
C ILE A 91 -2.51 17.60 5.90
N THR A 92 -3.28 17.54 7.01
CA THR A 92 -4.10 18.65 7.49
C THR A 92 -3.34 19.63 8.38
N GLU A 93 -2.02 19.48 8.52
CA GLU A 93 -1.13 20.36 9.31
C GLU A 93 -1.53 20.45 10.81
N ASP A 94 -2.20 19.43 11.34
CA ASP A 94 -2.59 19.35 12.75
C ASP A 94 -1.51 18.63 13.57
N ILE A 95 -0.39 19.33 13.78
CA ILE A 95 0.81 18.75 14.42
C ILE A 95 0.56 18.41 15.89
N SER A 96 -0.27 19.17 16.60
CA SER A 96 -0.67 18.85 17.97
C SER A 96 -1.36 17.47 18.04
N SER A 97 -2.22 17.15 17.07
CA SER A 97 -2.79 15.82 16.96
C SER A 97 -1.76 14.75 16.57
N VAL A 98 -0.75 15.07 15.73
CA VAL A 98 0.37 14.15 15.45
C VAL A 98 1.09 13.80 16.75
N ILE A 99 1.50 14.79 17.54
CA ILE A 99 2.19 14.60 18.83
C ILE A 99 1.33 13.77 19.79
N SER A 100 0.01 14.03 19.85
CA SER A 100 -0.92 13.26 20.66
C SER A 100 -0.97 11.77 20.27
N VAL A 101 -0.97 11.44 18.98
CA VAL A 101 -0.92 10.04 18.53
C VAL A 101 0.41 9.38 18.90
N ILE A 102 1.54 10.11 18.78
CA ILE A 102 2.85 9.60 19.23
C ILE A 102 2.81 9.32 20.73
N TYR A 103 2.26 10.24 21.53
CA TYR A 103 2.13 10.09 22.97
C TYR A 103 1.30 8.86 23.37
N GLN A 104 0.18 8.62 22.69
CA GLN A 104 -0.64 7.41 22.88
C GLN A 104 0.17 6.14 22.57
N ARG A 105 0.96 6.15 21.49
CA ARG A 105 1.84 5.02 21.16
C ARG A 105 2.89 4.78 22.24
N VAL A 106 3.58 5.83 22.67
CA VAL A 106 4.62 5.77 23.71
C VAL A 106 4.04 5.21 25.00
N LYS A 107 2.85 5.66 25.42
CA LYS A 107 2.15 5.12 26.61
C LYS A 107 1.80 3.64 26.44
N ALA A 108 1.29 3.24 25.28
CA ALA A 108 0.95 1.85 24.99
C ALA A 108 2.19 0.93 25.01
N VAL A 109 3.33 1.41 24.50
CA VAL A 109 4.61 0.68 24.54
C VAL A 109 5.18 0.62 25.96
N GLY A 110 5.09 1.72 26.71
CA GLY A 110 5.48 1.76 28.13
C GLY A 110 4.78 0.69 28.97
N ASN A 111 3.48 0.48 28.73
CA ASN A 111 2.70 -0.57 29.39
C ASN A 111 3.10 -2.01 28.98
N LYS A 112 3.60 -2.20 27.75
CA LYS A 112 4.07 -3.51 27.27
C LYS A 112 5.46 -3.88 27.78
N GLY A 113 6.25 -2.89 28.23
CA GLY A 113 7.59 -3.08 28.79
C GLY A 113 8.69 -3.42 27.79
N LYS A 114 8.36 -3.68 26.51
CA LYS A 114 9.32 -3.92 25.42
C LYS A 114 8.91 -3.13 24.17
N LEU A 115 9.86 -2.41 23.60
CA LEU A 115 9.72 -1.69 22.33
C LEU A 115 10.02 -2.65 21.18
N THR A 116 9.17 -2.69 20.15
CA THR A 116 9.38 -3.52 18.96
C THR A 116 9.98 -2.70 17.81
N GLU A 117 10.57 -3.35 16.80
CA GLU A 117 11.07 -2.66 15.58
C GLU A 117 9.95 -1.87 14.87
N GLU A 118 8.70 -2.37 14.89
CA GLU A 118 7.54 -1.65 14.35
C GLU A 118 7.22 -0.38 15.15
N ASP A 119 7.39 -0.41 16.48
CA ASP A 119 7.20 0.75 17.34
C ASP A 119 8.29 1.80 17.09
N ASP A 120 9.54 1.36 16.95
CA ASP A 120 10.68 2.21 16.63
C ASP A 120 10.49 2.95 15.30
N GLN A 121 10.15 2.21 14.25
CA GLN A 121 9.86 2.77 12.92
C GLN A 121 8.69 3.74 12.97
N PHE A 122 7.58 3.35 13.60
CA PHE A 122 6.40 4.20 13.72
C PHE A 122 6.71 5.52 14.40
N ILE A 123 7.39 5.46 15.56
CA ILE A 123 7.72 6.66 16.32
C ILE A 123 8.73 7.51 15.55
N SER A 124 9.78 6.91 14.98
CA SER A 124 10.81 7.64 14.22
C SER A 124 10.22 8.35 12.99
N CYS A 125 9.36 7.69 12.22
CA CYS A 125 8.64 8.31 11.10
C CYS A 125 7.73 9.45 11.55
N SER A 126 7.06 9.29 12.70
CA SER A 126 6.18 10.33 13.23
C SER A 126 6.97 11.55 13.73
N LEU A 127 8.14 11.33 14.32
CA LEU A 127 9.07 12.39 14.71
C LEU A 127 9.61 13.14 13.48
N MET A 128 9.90 12.43 12.38
CA MET A 128 10.27 13.08 11.11
C MET A 128 9.17 13.98 10.55
N ILE A 129 7.89 13.62 10.73
CA ILE A 129 6.78 14.48 10.32
C ILE A 129 6.79 15.79 11.12
N VAL A 130 6.99 15.71 12.44
CA VAL A 130 7.12 16.90 13.30
C VAL A 130 8.31 17.75 12.84
N LEU A 131 9.45 17.11 12.57
CA LEU A 131 10.66 17.79 12.08
C LEU A 131 10.40 18.56 10.78
N LYS A 132 9.79 17.92 9.79
CA LYS A 132 9.47 18.55 8.49
C LYS A 132 8.41 19.63 8.59
N SER A 133 7.54 19.59 9.59
CA SER A 133 6.64 20.69 9.88
C SER A 133 7.39 21.88 10.48
N LEU A 134 8.30 21.61 11.42
CA LEU A 134 9.10 22.65 12.06
C LEU A 134 10.05 23.33 11.06
N GLU A 135 10.67 22.57 10.15
CA GLU A 135 11.49 23.13 9.05
C GLU A 135 10.70 24.12 8.19
N ARG A 136 9.41 23.85 7.92
CA ARG A 136 8.54 24.75 7.17
C ARG A 136 8.20 26.01 7.95
N ILE A 137 7.88 25.89 9.24
CA ILE A 137 7.62 27.04 10.11
C ILE A 137 8.87 27.93 10.19
N LEU A 138 10.06 27.33 10.30
CA LEU A 138 11.33 28.06 10.32
C LEU A 138 11.59 28.88 9.05
N GLN A 139 11.01 28.50 7.91
CA GLN A 139 11.08 29.27 6.67
C GLN A 139 10.08 30.44 6.65
N ASN A 140 8.99 30.35 7.42
CA ASN A 140 7.96 31.38 7.49
C ASN A 140 8.12 32.27 8.73
N LYS A 141 8.68 33.47 8.54
CA LYS A 141 8.93 34.43 9.64
C LYS A 141 7.68 34.83 10.42
N GLU A 142 6.51 34.80 9.80
CA GLU A 142 5.24 35.16 10.44
C GLU A 142 4.78 34.10 11.46
N GLU A 143 5.16 32.83 11.24
CA GLU A 143 4.73 31.70 12.07
C GLU A 143 5.65 31.44 13.28
N LEU A 144 6.85 32.03 13.31
CA LEU A 144 7.86 31.83 14.36
C LEU A 144 7.35 32.15 15.77
N ASN A 145 6.44 33.11 15.89
CA ASN A 145 5.84 33.56 17.15
C ASN A 145 4.37 33.13 17.29
N SER A 146 3.91 32.19 16.47
CA SER A 146 2.54 31.70 16.53
C SER A 146 2.30 30.93 17.84
N SER A 147 1.07 30.99 18.35
CA SER A 147 0.67 30.13 19.48
C SER A 147 0.75 28.64 19.14
N GLU A 148 0.70 28.31 17.84
CA GLU A 148 0.75 26.94 17.34
C GLU A 148 2.14 26.31 17.52
N ILE A 149 3.22 27.01 17.15
CA ILE A 149 4.58 26.48 17.36
C ILE A 149 4.95 26.41 18.85
N LEU A 150 4.47 27.35 19.66
CA LEU A 150 4.61 27.28 21.12
C LEU A 150 3.90 26.06 21.69
N SER A 151 2.65 25.84 21.30
CA SER A 151 1.88 24.66 21.69
C SER A 151 2.55 23.36 21.23
N MET A 152 3.12 23.36 20.02
CA MET A 152 3.89 22.24 19.48
C MET A 152 5.12 21.94 20.33
N PHE A 153 5.91 22.96 20.68
CA PHE A 153 7.11 22.82 21.52
C PHE A 153 6.77 22.22 22.88
N PHE A 154 5.82 22.81 23.62
CA PHE A 154 5.44 22.30 24.95
C PHE A 154 4.80 20.91 24.89
N SER A 155 4.00 20.62 23.86
CA SER A 155 3.45 19.28 23.65
C SER A 155 4.56 18.26 23.38
N PHE A 156 5.57 18.64 22.59
CA PHE A 156 6.73 17.80 22.32
C PHE A 156 7.62 17.64 23.55
N ALA A 157 7.85 18.68 24.34
CA ALA A 157 8.60 18.63 25.59
C ALA A 157 7.96 17.64 26.58
N ASN A 158 6.65 17.69 26.75
CA ASN A 158 5.94 16.72 27.58
C ASN A 158 6.06 15.28 27.01
N LEU A 159 5.97 15.12 25.69
CA LEU A 159 6.21 13.81 25.05
C LEU A 159 7.65 13.32 25.30
N TRP A 160 8.63 14.21 25.22
CA TRP A 160 10.04 13.92 25.42
C TRP A 160 10.30 13.29 26.77
N ASP A 161 9.69 13.79 27.84
CA ASP A 161 9.87 13.23 29.18
C ASP A 161 9.39 11.78 29.30
N HIS A 162 8.43 11.38 28.46
CA HIS A 162 7.83 10.04 28.50
C HIS A 162 8.43 9.07 27.48
N ILE A 163 9.09 9.56 26.43
CA ILE A 163 9.61 8.71 25.35
C ILE A 163 10.82 7.90 25.82
N ARG A 164 10.85 6.59 25.54
CA ARG A 164 12.03 5.75 25.76
C ARG A 164 12.75 5.55 24.42
N ILE A 165 13.83 6.30 24.22
CA ILE A 165 14.64 6.25 22.99
C ILE A 165 15.52 5.00 23.03
N PHE A 166 15.40 4.15 22.01
CA PHE A 166 16.13 2.88 21.94
C PHE A 166 16.84 2.68 20.60
N GLY A 167 16.10 2.71 19.47
CA GLY A 167 16.67 2.51 18.15
C GLY A 167 17.47 3.71 17.64
N ASP A 168 18.36 3.44 16.69
CA ASP A 168 19.20 4.49 16.09
C ASP A 168 18.37 5.50 15.31
N ASP A 169 17.31 5.07 14.62
CA ASP A 169 16.38 5.98 13.93
C ASP A 169 15.70 6.95 14.92
N MET A 170 15.24 6.46 16.07
CA MET A 170 14.67 7.35 17.10
C MET A 170 15.71 8.33 17.63
N LYS A 171 16.96 7.92 17.83
CA LYS A 171 18.05 8.81 18.27
C LYS A 171 18.32 9.89 17.23
N ILE A 172 18.44 9.51 15.95
CA ILE A 172 18.68 10.43 14.84
C ILE A 172 17.57 11.48 14.76
N CYS A 173 16.31 11.05 14.72
CA CYS A 173 15.16 11.96 14.70
C CYS A 173 15.16 12.91 15.90
N SER A 174 15.53 12.41 17.07
CA SER A 174 15.57 13.20 18.30
C SER A 174 16.65 14.29 18.26
N VAL A 175 17.83 13.98 17.72
CA VAL A 175 18.92 14.95 17.54
C VAL A 175 18.50 16.05 16.56
N LEU A 176 17.92 15.67 15.42
CA LEU A 176 17.48 16.62 14.41
C LEU A 176 16.35 17.52 14.92
N LEU A 177 15.40 16.97 15.67
CA LEU A 177 14.33 17.76 16.28
C LEU A 177 14.86 18.76 17.30
N TYR A 178 15.81 18.33 18.14
CA TYR A 178 16.47 19.24 19.08
C TYR A 178 17.18 20.39 18.37
N ASP A 179 17.98 20.11 17.34
CA ASP A 179 18.65 21.13 16.53
C ASP A 179 17.67 22.16 15.96
N LYS A 180 16.52 21.71 15.45
CA LYS A 180 15.51 22.62 14.91
C LYS A 180 14.75 23.40 15.97
N PHE A 181 14.50 22.83 17.15
CA PHE A 181 13.89 23.58 18.25
C PHE A 181 14.85 24.59 18.87
N ASP A 182 16.14 24.27 18.97
CA ASP A 182 17.18 25.20 19.40
C ASP A 182 17.35 26.35 18.39
N LEU A 183 17.36 26.05 17.09
CA LEU A 183 17.35 27.10 16.07
C LEU A 183 16.08 27.97 16.15
N TRP A 184 14.92 27.37 16.39
CA TRP A 184 13.68 28.12 16.55
C TRP A 184 13.72 29.05 17.77
N SER A 185 14.21 28.58 18.92
CA SER A 185 14.32 29.41 20.14
C SER A 185 15.23 30.61 19.94
N GLN A 186 16.28 30.48 19.13
CA GLN A 186 17.19 31.58 18.76
C GLN A 186 16.58 32.58 17.78
N LEU A 187 15.63 32.16 16.94
CA LEU A 187 15.03 33.00 15.89
C LEU A 187 13.73 33.70 16.32
N ARG A 188 13.01 33.15 17.30
CA ARG A 188 11.75 33.72 17.80
C ARG A 188 11.97 34.99 18.64
N ALA A 189 10.92 35.76 18.84
CA ALA A 189 10.97 36.91 19.75
C ALA A 189 10.99 36.44 21.20
N THR A 190 11.74 37.15 22.04
CA THR A 190 11.79 36.90 23.48
C THR A 190 10.45 37.27 24.13
N ASP A 191 9.84 36.30 24.81
CA ASP A 191 8.61 36.46 25.61
C ASP A 191 8.76 35.85 27.01
N GLU A 192 7.67 35.87 27.80
CA GLU A 192 7.61 35.35 29.18
C GLU A 192 7.95 33.85 29.29
N SER A 193 7.82 33.08 28.21
CA SER A 193 8.10 31.64 28.18
C SER A 193 9.55 31.29 27.80
N SER A 194 10.37 32.28 27.44
CA SER A 194 11.73 32.06 26.92
C SER A 194 12.63 31.35 27.93
N GLU A 195 12.58 31.74 29.21
CA GLU A 195 13.40 31.11 30.26
C GLU A 195 13.03 29.64 30.46
N GLU A 196 11.74 29.31 30.40
CA GLU A 196 11.26 27.92 30.51
C GLU A 196 11.69 27.09 29.28
N ILE A 197 11.60 27.66 28.08
CA ILE A 197 12.03 27.02 26.83
C ILE A 197 13.54 26.69 26.88
N ASP A 198 14.37 27.64 27.31
CA ASP A 198 15.82 27.45 27.42
C ASP A 198 16.18 26.34 28.43
N GLN A 199 15.47 26.30 29.57
CA GLN A 199 15.64 25.23 30.56
C GLN A 199 15.26 23.86 29.99
N ILE A 200 14.14 23.76 29.26
CA ILE A 200 13.70 22.51 28.62
C ILE A 200 14.73 22.06 27.58
N LEU A 201 15.23 22.96 26.74
CA LEU A 201 16.25 22.65 25.72
C LEU A 201 17.55 22.16 26.35
N ALA A 202 18.01 22.79 27.43
CA ALA A 202 19.20 22.34 28.16
C ALA A 202 19.02 20.92 28.76
N LEU A 203 17.83 20.60 29.28
CA LEU A 203 17.51 19.25 29.77
C LEU A 203 17.47 18.22 28.62
N MET A 204 16.91 18.59 27.47
CA MET A 204 16.89 17.76 26.26
C MET A 204 18.31 17.44 25.79
N GLU A 205 19.16 18.46 25.67
CA GLU A 205 20.55 18.33 25.25
C GLU A 205 21.34 17.41 26.19
N GLY A 206 21.23 17.63 27.51
CA GLY A 206 21.92 16.81 28.52
C GLY A 206 21.50 15.34 28.47
N ARG A 207 20.26 15.05 28.07
CA ARG A 207 19.78 13.68 27.84
C ARG A 207 20.28 13.12 26.51
N LEU A 208 20.27 13.91 25.43
CA LEU A 208 20.76 13.52 24.11
C LEU A 208 22.24 13.14 24.15
N ARG A 209 23.10 13.94 24.79
CA ARG A 209 24.53 13.65 24.98
C ARG A 209 24.79 12.28 25.63
N LYS A 210 23.85 11.76 26.44
CA LYS A 210 23.95 10.41 27.01
C LYS A 210 23.53 9.33 26.02
N LEU A 211 22.56 9.60 25.16
CA LEU A 211 21.96 8.65 24.22
C LEU A 211 22.77 8.48 22.93
N VAL A 212 23.41 9.55 22.44
CA VAL A 212 24.12 9.53 21.14
C VAL A 212 25.52 8.92 21.18
N LYS A 213 26.04 8.58 22.38
CA LYS A 213 27.38 7.99 22.55
C LYS A 213 27.62 6.71 21.75
N LYS A 214 26.55 6.02 21.34
CA LYS A 214 26.57 4.83 20.48
C LYS A 214 25.42 4.93 19.49
N ILE A 215 25.67 5.56 18.35
CA ILE A 215 24.72 5.70 17.24
C ILE A 215 25.35 5.11 15.98
N SER A 216 24.61 4.26 15.27
CA SER A 216 25.00 3.78 13.94
C SER A 216 24.14 4.44 12.87
N LEU A 217 24.79 4.92 11.81
CA LEU A 217 24.11 5.48 10.63
C LEU A 217 23.93 4.43 9.51
N GLU A 218 24.57 3.26 9.64
CA GLU A 218 24.71 2.28 8.54
C GLU A 218 23.39 1.61 8.13
N ASN A 219 22.44 1.49 9.06
CA ASN A 219 21.17 0.80 8.85
C ASN A 219 19.94 1.71 9.01
N SER A 220 20.14 3.03 9.01
CA SER A 220 19.04 3.96 9.23
C SER A 220 18.03 3.88 8.08
N GLN A 221 16.75 3.74 8.44
CA GLN A 221 15.65 3.71 7.46
C GLN A 221 15.04 5.10 7.24
N LEU A 222 15.61 6.13 7.87
CA LEU A 222 15.13 7.50 7.76
C LEU A 222 15.44 8.11 6.40
N PHE A 223 14.50 8.94 5.95
CA PHE A 223 14.59 9.69 4.70
C PHE A 223 15.37 11.00 4.96
N LEU A 224 16.70 10.89 4.94
CA LEU A 224 17.60 12.03 5.07
C LEU A 224 18.26 12.32 3.73
N SER A 225 18.17 13.57 3.27
CA SER A 225 18.94 14.02 2.11
C SER A 225 20.44 13.93 2.39
N SER A 226 21.28 13.99 1.35
CA SER A 226 22.73 14.01 1.55
C SER A 226 23.18 15.21 2.40
N SER A 227 22.54 16.37 2.22
CA SER A 227 22.78 17.55 3.05
C SER A 227 22.33 17.35 4.51
N ASP A 228 21.19 16.69 4.73
CA ASP A 228 20.72 16.40 6.10
C ASP A 228 21.65 15.42 6.80
N ARG A 229 22.22 14.45 6.07
CA ARG A 229 23.22 13.52 6.61
C ARG A 229 24.51 14.23 6.97
N ASP A 230 25.01 15.13 6.12
CA ASP A 230 26.21 15.90 6.41
C ASP A 230 26.01 16.83 7.61
N HIS A 231 24.83 17.44 7.74
CA HIS A 231 24.44 18.25 8.91
C HIS A 231 24.35 17.39 10.17
N LEU A 232 23.68 16.24 10.09
CA LEU A 232 23.57 15.29 11.20
C LEU A 232 24.95 14.84 11.70
N ILE A 233 25.89 14.54 10.81
CA ILE A 233 27.25 14.13 11.20
C ILE A 233 27.92 15.24 12.02
N LYS A 234 27.79 16.51 11.62
CA LYS A 234 28.31 17.64 12.40
C LYS A 234 27.67 17.74 13.78
N LEU A 235 26.34 17.68 13.85
CA LEU A 235 25.60 17.70 15.12
C LEU A 235 26.02 16.57 16.06
N LEU A 236 26.22 15.36 15.52
CA LEU A 236 26.64 14.22 16.32
C LEU A 236 28.06 14.42 16.88
N VAL A 237 28.95 15.04 16.12
CA VAL A 237 30.28 15.44 16.61
C VAL A 237 30.17 16.47 17.73
N ASP A 238 29.33 17.50 17.58
CA ASP A 238 29.13 18.55 18.59
C ASP A 238 28.50 18.01 19.90
N LEU A 239 27.73 16.92 19.80
CA LEU A 239 27.15 16.20 20.94
C LEU A 239 28.08 15.11 21.53
N ASP A 240 29.35 15.10 21.16
CA ASP A 240 30.37 14.12 21.59
C ASP A 240 29.97 12.65 21.30
N ALA A 241 29.27 12.40 20.21
CA ALA A 241 28.97 11.03 19.79
C ALA A 241 30.26 10.33 19.35
N ASN A 242 30.55 9.15 19.90
CA ASN A 242 31.58 8.27 19.36
C ASN A 242 31.08 7.69 18.04
N LEU A 243 31.28 8.44 16.96
CA LEU A 243 31.21 7.89 15.62
C LEU A 243 32.42 6.96 15.49
N ASP A 244 32.19 5.65 15.55
CA ASP A 244 33.17 4.64 15.12
C ASP A 244 33.43 4.84 13.62
N SER A 245 34.18 5.89 13.29
CA SER A 245 34.48 6.38 11.94
C SER A 245 35.49 5.49 11.20
N LYS A 246 35.67 4.25 11.65
CA LYS A 246 36.57 3.26 11.06
C LYS A 246 35.94 1.89 10.91
N LYS A 247 34.85 1.84 10.17
CA LYS A 247 34.73 0.86 9.09
C LYS A 247 34.34 1.62 7.83
N ARG A 248 35.34 2.15 7.11
CA ARG A 248 35.19 2.15 5.64
C ARG A 248 34.85 0.71 5.30
N TYR A 249 33.68 0.47 4.72
CA TYR A 249 33.20 -0.82 4.24
C TYR A 249 34.37 -1.79 4.13
N SER A 250 34.55 -2.67 5.12
CA SER A 250 35.43 -3.81 4.87
C SER A 250 34.75 -4.50 3.70
N ASN A 251 35.45 -4.66 2.57
CA ASN A 251 34.91 -5.28 1.35
C ASN A 251 34.10 -6.56 1.64
N HIS A 252 34.39 -7.24 2.75
CA HIS A 252 33.65 -8.37 3.30
C HIS A 252 32.13 -8.16 3.50
N ASP A 253 31.62 -6.96 3.80
CA ASP A 253 30.18 -6.73 4.01
C ASP A 253 29.37 -6.60 2.70
N THR A 254 30.05 -6.58 1.56
CA THR A 254 29.43 -6.47 0.22
C THR A 254 29.51 -7.74 -0.60
N MET A 255 30.16 -8.79 -0.09
CA MET A 255 30.38 -10.04 -0.82
C MET A 255 29.34 -11.10 -0.43
N TYR A 256 29.04 -11.99 -1.37
CA TYR A 256 28.22 -13.17 -1.08
C TYR A 256 28.87 -14.04 0.00
N ASP A 257 28.03 -14.63 0.86
CA ASP A 257 28.44 -15.44 2.02
C ASP A 257 29.50 -16.49 1.63
N GLN A 258 30.61 -16.48 2.38
CA GLN A 258 31.75 -17.36 2.18
C GLN A 258 31.42 -18.85 2.43
N SER A 259 30.39 -19.13 3.23
CA SER A 259 29.95 -20.49 3.55
C SER A 259 29.16 -21.17 2.44
N ILE A 260 28.64 -20.42 1.44
CA ILE A 260 27.79 -20.95 0.37
C ILE A 260 28.62 -21.21 -0.88
N SER A 261 28.95 -22.47 -1.15
CA SER A 261 29.77 -22.88 -2.31
C SER A 261 29.15 -22.50 -3.66
N LEU A 262 27.82 -22.52 -3.78
CA LEU A 262 27.12 -22.17 -5.02
C LEU A 262 27.33 -20.71 -5.46
N LEU A 263 27.69 -19.83 -4.54
CA LEU A 263 27.91 -18.41 -4.83
C LEU A 263 29.40 -18.05 -4.99
N GLU A 264 30.30 -19.03 -4.92
CA GLU A 264 31.75 -18.80 -4.95
C GLU A 264 32.19 -18.03 -6.20
N HIS A 265 31.66 -18.39 -7.37
CA HIS A 265 31.99 -17.73 -8.63
C HIS A 265 31.41 -16.32 -8.80
N PHE A 266 30.49 -15.89 -7.92
CA PHE A 266 29.90 -14.54 -7.93
C PHE A 266 30.57 -13.59 -6.94
N ARG A 267 31.50 -14.09 -6.10
CA ARG A 267 32.21 -13.28 -5.10
C ARG A 267 33.16 -12.29 -5.78
N ASP A 268 33.81 -12.73 -6.85
CA ASP A 268 34.70 -11.89 -7.64
C ASP A 268 33.92 -11.18 -8.76
N PRO A 269 34.14 -9.87 -8.98
CA PRO A 269 33.54 -9.17 -10.09
C PRO A 269 33.88 -9.85 -11.42
N VAL A 270 32.87 -10.06 -12.26
CA VAL A 270 33.09 -10.58 -13.62
C VAL A 270 34.03 -9.62 -14.35
N ALA A 271 35.11 -10.17 -14.94
CA ALA A 271 36.04 -9.38 -15.72
C ALA A 271 35.30 -8.62 -16.82
N LYS A 272 35.65 -7.34 -17.05
CA LYS A 272 34.96 -6.49 -18.04
C LYS A 272 34.88 -7.11 -19.44
N GLN A 273 35.86 -7.93 -19.80
CA GLN A 273 35.93 -8.66 -21.08
C GLN A 273 34.94 -9.83 -21.15
N ALA A 274 34.57 -10.41 -20.01
CA ALA A 274 33.59 -11.49 -19.90
C ALA A 274 32.17 -10.95 -19.65
N TYR A 275 32.02 -9.66 -19.31
CA TYR A 275 30.71 -9.04 -19.14
C TYR A 275 30.03 -8.85 -20.50
N GLN A 276 28.92 -9.56 -20.71
CA GLN A 276 28.16 -9.56 -21.96
C GLN A 276 27.23 -8.34 -22.11
N GLY A 277 27.34 -7.35 -21.23
CA GLY A 277 26.44 -6.19 -21.21
C GLY A 277 25.18 -6.43 -20.39
N ASN A 278 24.29 -5.43 -20.39
CA ASN A 278 22.97 -5.57 -19.78
C ASN A 278 22.07 -6.40 -20.71
N PRO A 279 21.51 -7.54 -20.27
CA PRO A 279 20.64 -8.38 -21.11
C PRO A 279 19.35 -7.67 -21.55
N TYR A 280 19.00 -6.55 -20.92
CA TYR A 280 17.86 -5.71 -21.26
C TYR A 280 18.22 -4.52 -22.18
N GLN A 281 19.49 -4.39 -22.59
CA GLN A 281 19.88 -3.37 -23.55
C GLN A 281 19.29 -3.71 -24.93
N LEU A 282 18.56 -2.76 -25.51
CA LEU A 282 17.98 -2.91 -26.84
C LEU A 282 19.01 -2.55 -27.90
N ASP A 283 19.13 -3.38 -28.93
CA ASP A 283 20.01 -3.14 -30.07
C ASP A 283 19.69 -1.79 -30.71
N GLY A 284 20.72 -0.96 -30.90
CA GLY A 284 20.59 0.37 -31.51
C GLY A 284 20.10 1.48 -30.58
N ILE A 285 19.86 1.20 -29.28
CA ILE A 285 19.55 2.23 -28.29
C ILE A 285 20.81 2.59 -27.50
N THR A 286 21.19 3.87 -27.54
CA THR A 286 22.32 4.41 -26.78
C THR A 286 21.92 4.76 -25.35
N LYS A 287 22.91 5.05 -24.50
CA LYS A 287 22.66 5.53 -23.13
C LYS A 287 21.89 6.85 -23.15
N GLU A 288 22.22 7.72 -24.09
CA GLU A 288 21.61 9.04 -24.26
C GLU A 288 20.11 8.91 -24.59
N ASN A 289 19.74 7.98 -25.47
CA ASN A 289 18.34 7.68 -25.76
C ASN A 289 17.57 7.27 -24.50
N TYR A 290 18.17 6.44 -23.63
CA TYR A 290 17.53 6.07 -22.37
C TYR A 290 17.39 7.26 -21.41
N ILE A 291 18.38 8.16 -21.37
CA ILE A 291 18.31 9.39 -20.57
C ILE A 291 17.17 10.28 -21.05
N GLU A 292 16.95 10.38 -22.37
CA GLU A 292 15.84 11.14 -22.95
C GLU A 292 14.47 10.51 -22.67
N LEU A 293 14.37 9.17 -22.69
CA LEU A 293 13.12 8.44 -22.39
C LEU A 293 12.79 8.37 -20.89
N PHE A 294 13.78 8.57 -20.02
CA PHE A 294 13.62 8.35 -18.59
C PHE A 294 12.56 9.29 -17.94
N PRO A 295 12.52 10.60 -18.22
CA PRO A 295 11.48 11.49 -17.68
C PRO A 295 10.06 11.05 -18.06
N ASP A 296 9.84 10.65 -19.31
CA ASP A 296 8.53 10.18 -19.79
C ASP A 296 8.13 8.86 -19.13
N HIS A 297 9.10 7.97 -18.90
CA HIS A 297 8.88 6.75 -18.14
C HIS A 297 8.46 7.05 -16.69
N ILE A 298 9.16 7.95 -16.01
CA ILE A 298 8.82 8.39 -14.65
C ILE A 298 7.44 9.04 -14.61
N ALA A 299 7.09 9.86 -15.60
CA ALA A 299 5.76 10.45 -15.71
C ALA A 299 4.68 9.36 -15.88
N THR A 300 4.98 8.31 -16.66
CA THR A 300 4.09 7.16 -16.85
C THR A 300 3.92 6.35 -15.57
N GLU A 301 4.99 6.07 -14.82
CA GLU A 301 4.89 5.37 -13.53
C GLU A 301 4.05 6.15 -12.51
N LYS A 302 4.19 7.48 -12.48
CA LYS A 302 3.42 8.37 -11.60
C LYS A 302 1.93 8.43 -11.97
N ALA A 303 1.59 8.24 -13.24
CA ALA A 303 0.20 8.17 -13.66
C ALA A 303 -0.47 6.90 -13.13
N SER A 304 -1.75 6.97 -12.77
CA SER A 304 -2.53 5.79 -12.35
C SER A 304 -2.97 4.93 -13.54
N TRP A 305 -3.20 5.57 -14.68
CA TRP A 305 -3.69 4.95 -15.91
C TRP A 305 -2.90 5.45 -17.11
N LEU A 306 -2.72 4.56 -18.09
CA LEU A 306 -2.28 4.90 -19.44
C LEU A 306 -3.48 4.77 -20.39
N TYR A 307 -3.74 5.82 -21.15
CA TYR A 307 -4.76 5.84 -22.19
C TYR A 307 -4.10 5.55 -23.53
N VAL A 308 -4.51 4.46 -24.17
CA VAL A 308 -4.01 4.06 -25.48
C VAL A 308 -5.15 4.21 -26.48
N GLU A 309 -4.89 4.88 -27.60
CA GLU A 309 -5.90 5.05 -28.66
C GLU A 309 -6.38 3.69 -29.15
N ASN A 310 -7.70 3.53 -29.25
CA ASN A 310 -8.30 2.32 -29.76
C ASN A 310 -8.18 2.28 -31.29
N TYR A 311 -7.53 1.25 -31.81
CA TYR A 311 -7.32 1.05 -33.25
C TYR A 311 -8.59 0.57 -33.98
N LEU A 312 -9.64 0.19 -33.25
CA LEU A 312 -10.94 -0.08 -33.84
C LEU A 312 -11.57 1.26 -34.23
N ASP A 313 -11.53 1.54 -35.54
CA ASP A 313 -12.10 2.73 -36.17
C ASP A 313 -13.45 3.09 -35.52
N CYS A 314 -13.51 4.25 -34.84
CA CYS A 314 -14.77 4.83 -34.34
C CYS A 314 -15.72 5.21 -35.50
N SER A 315 -15.30 5.01 -36.75
CA SER A 315 -16.02 5.28 -37.98
C SER A 315 -16.97 4.15 -38.41
N LYS A 316 -17.56 3.39 -37.48
CA LYS A 316 -18.80 2.69 -37.81
C LYS A 316 -19.86 3.76 -38.07
N GLU A 317 -20.11 4.05 -39.34
CA GLU A 317 -21.16 4.95 -39.84
C GLU A 317 -22.48 4.64 -39.10
N GLY A 318 -22.84 5.49 -38.12
CA GLY A 318 -24.08 5.37 -37.36
C GLY A 318 -23.97 5.60 -35.85
N SER A 319 -22.81 5.39 -35.23
CA SER A 319 -22.64 5.61 -33.78
C SER A 319 -22.00 6.98 -33.50
N MET A 320 -22.81 7.97 -33.10
CA MET A 320 -22.31 9.33 -32.78
C MET A 320 -21.58 9.43 -31.43
N LEU A 321 -21.68 8.43 -30.55
CA LEU A 321 -21.22 8.49 -29.16
C LEU A 321 -20.28 7.33 -28.84
N SER A 322 -19.08 7.62 -28.30
CA SER A 322 -18.18 6.59 -27.79
C SER A 322 -18.72 5.94 -26.51
N ALA A 323 -18.19 4.77 -26.13
CA ALA A 323 -18.51 4.13 -24.85
C ALA A 323 -18.28 5.06 -23.64
N GLU A 324 -17.20 5.86 -23.66
CA GLU A 324 -16.95 6.85 -22.60
C GLU A 324 -18.09 7.86 -22.51
N GLY A 325 -18.52 8.38 -23.67
CA GLY A 325 -19.63 9.32 -23.76
C GLY A 325 -20.96 8.73 -23.30
N LEU A 326 -21.21 7.45 -23.59
CA LEU A 326 -22.37 6.73 -23.06
C LEU A 326 -22.34 6.60 -21.54
N ILE A 327 -21.21 6.15 -20.99
CA ILE A 327 -21.03 6.01 -19.54
C ILE A 327 -21.25 7.37 -18.84
N ASP A 328 -20.69 8.45 -19.42
CA ASP A 328 -20.85 9.80 -18.89
C ASP A 328 -22.32 10.26 -18.97
N SER A 329 -23.04 9.93 -20.05
CA SER A 329 -24.47 10.25 -20.20
C SER A 329 -25.38 9.61 -19.15
N TRP A 330 -24.95 8.51 -18.52
CA TRP A 330 -25.74 7.83 -17.48
C TRP A 330 -25.61 8.48 -16.09
N GLY A 331 -24.76 9.50 -15.94
CA GLY A 331 -24.55 10.22 -14.69
C GLY A 331 -23.95 9.33 -13.60
N TRP A 332 -23.07 8.38 -13.97
CA TRP A 332 -22.43 7.49 -13.00
C TRP A 332 -21.55 8.25 -12.01
N LEU A 333 -20.91 9.35 -12.43
CA LEU A 333 -20.07 10.16 -11.56
C LEU A 333 -20.86 10.73 -10.37
N GLU A 334 -21.98 11.38 -10.64
CA GLU A 334 -22.84 12.00 -9.62
C GLU A 334 -23.47 10.94 -8.73
N LYS A 335 -23.92 9.82 -9.32
CA LYS A 335 -24.49 8.68 -8.56
C LYS A 335 -23.46 8.02 -7.66
N LEU A 336 -22.22 7.86 -8.12
CA LEU A 336 -21.12 7.33 -7.32
C LEU A 336 -20.79 8.27 -6.17
N GLN A 337 -20.68 9.58 -6.43
CA GLN A 337 -20.46 10.57 -5.38
C GLN A 337 -21.55 10.49 -4.31
N PHE A 338 -22.82 10.51 -4.72
CA PHE A 338 -23.95 10.41 -3.80
C PHE A 338 -23.95 9.10 -3.00
N ALA A 339 -23.66 7.97 -3.66
CA ALA A 339 -23.58 6.68 -2.98
C ALA A 339 -22.45 6.63 -1.95
N LEU A 340 -21.29 7.23 -2.25
CA LEU A 340 -20.17 7.35 -1.31
C LEU A 340 -20.55 8.19 -0.10
N GLU A 341 -21.13 9.37 -0.32
CA GLU A 341 -21.57 10.29 0.74
C GLU A 341 -22.59 9.61 1.67
N ARG A 342 -23.62 8.97 1.09
CA ARG A 342 -24.61 8.19 1.86
C ARG A 342 -23.96 7.07 2.68
N LEU A 343 -23.08 6.27 2.08
CA LEU A 343 -22.39 5.18 2.79
C LEU A 343 -21.41 5.70 3.87
N LEU A 344 -20.92 6.93 3.75
CA LEU A 344 -20.10 7.60 4.76
C LEU A 344 -20.93 8.05 5.96
N GLU A 345 -22.17 8.46 5.75
CA GLU A 345 -23.11 8.84 6.80
C GLU A 345 -23.69 7.61 7.52
N ASP A 346 -24.14 6.60 6.77
CA ASP A 346 -24.84 5.42 7.30
C ASP A 346 -23.95 4.51 8.15
N ARG A 347 -22.62 4.51 7.93
CA ARG A 347 -21.68 3.61 8.60
C ARG A 347 -20.82 4.33 9.61
N VAL A 348 -21.10 4.11 10.90
CA VAL A 348 -20.30 4.62 12.04
C VAL A 348 -18.83 4.21 11.91
N GLN A 349 -18.57 2.95 11.56
CA GLN A 349 -17.23 2.45 11.22
C GLN A 349 -17.04 2.41 9.71
N ASN A 350 -16.29 3.39 9.18
CA ASN A 350 -16.04 3.50 7.76
C ASN A 350 -14.54 3.52 7.46
N PRO A 351 -14.01 2.57 6.67
CA PRO A 351 -12.58 2.50 6.35
C PRO A 351 -12.09 3.71 5.53
N LEU A 352 -12.98 4.41 4.83
CA LEU A 352 -12.68 5.62 4.05
C LEU A 352 -12.79 6.91 4.86
N ARG A 353 -13.30 6.91 6.10
CA ARG A 353 -13.55 8.14 6.88
C ARG A 353 -12.30 9.01 7.04
N LEU A 354 -11.13 8.39 7.17
CA LEU A 354 -9.85 9.10 7.27
C LEU A 354 -9.35 9.57 5.91
N ILE A 355 -9.64 8.82 4.85
CA ILE A 355 -9.24 9.12 3.46
C ILE A 355 -10.09 10.25 2.87
N VAL A 356 -11.39 10.29 3.13
CA VAL A 356 -12.31 11.31 2.58
C VAL A 356 -11.96 12.72 3.06
N LYS A 357 -11.28 12.82 4.21
CA LYS A 357 -10.75 14.09 4.72
C LYS A 357 -9.51 14.58 3.98
N ILE A 358 -8.84 13.70 3.24
CA ILE A 358 -7.65 13.98 2.42
C ILE A 358 -8.04 14.11 0.93
N VAL A 359 -8.94 13.24 0.48
CA VAL A 359 -9.41 13.11 -0.90
C VAL A 359 -10.93 13.26 -0.88
N HIS A 360 -11.44 14.39 -1.36
CA HIS A 360 -12.88 14.66 -1.33
C HIS A 360 -13.69 13.61 -2.11
N SER A 361 -14.95 13.39 -1.72
CA SER A 361 -15.84 12.38 -2.33
C SER A 361 -15.94 12.50 -3.85
N LYS A 362 -15.93 13.72 -4.39
CA LYS A 362 -15.92 13.99 -5.83
C LYS A 362 -14.66 13.46 -6.53
N GLU A 363 -13.49 13.65 -5.92
CA GLU A 363 -12.21 13.15 -6.43
C GLU A 363 -12.16 11.62 -6.37
N LEU A 364 -12.67 11.03 -5.26
CA LEU A 364 -12.83 9.57 -5.13
C LEU A 364 -13.76 9.00 -6.21
N ALA A 365 -14.93 9.60 -6.41
CA ALA A 365 -15.90 9.18 -7.42
C ALA A 365 -15.29 9.21 -8.83
N LYS A 366 -14.49 10.24 -9.14
CA LYS A 366 -13.77 10.32 -10.41
C LYS A 366 -12.77 9.18 -10.58
N MET A 367 -11.92 8.92 -9.57
CA MET A 367 -10.94 7.81 -9.65
C MET A 367 -11.61 6.44 -9.76
N ILE A 368 -12.74 6.24 -9.08
CA ILE A 368 -13.54 5.02 -9.20
C ILE A 368 -14.11 4.88 -10.61
N LEU A 369 -14.66 5.96 -11.16
CA LEU A 369 -15.22 5.96 -12.51
C LEU A 369 -14.16 5.62 -13.56
N GLU A 370 -12.96 6.20 -13.47
CA GLU A 370 -11.84 5.86 -14.36
C GLU A 370 -11.43 4.39 -14.23
N SER A 371 -11.41 3.85 -13.01
CA SER A 371 -11.14 2.42 -12.77
C SER A 371 -12.21 1.52 -13.41
N ILE A 372 -13.48 1.91 -13.34
CA ILE A 372 -14.58 1.18 -13.98
C ILE A 372 -14.48 1.26 -15.50
N LYS A 373 -14.22 2.45 -16.05
CA LYS A 373 -14.01 2.63 -17.50
C LYS A 373 -12.87 1.75 -17.99
N ALA A 374 -11.76 1.66 -17.24
CA ALA A 374 -10.66 0.76 -17.56
C ALA A 374 -11.10 -0.71 -17.61
N VAL A 375 -11.80 -1.18 -16.58
CA VAL A 375 -12.34 -2.54 -16.53
C VAL A 375 -13.31 -2.83 -17.69
N CYS A 376 -14.21 -1.89 -18.00
CA CYS A 376 -15.14 -2.03 -19.13
C CYS A 376 -14.41 -2.03 -20.48
N SER A 377 -13.36 -1.21 -20.66
CA SER A 377 -12.60 -1.11 -21.91
C SER A 377 -11.82 -2.39 -22.26
N GLN A 378 -11.58 -3.27 -21.27
CA GLN A 378 -10.94 -4.57 -21.49
C GLN A 378 -11.89 -5.63 -22.08
N GLY A 379 -13.21 -5.40 -22.06
CA GLY A 379 -14.21 -6.29 -22.65
C GLY A 379 -14.40 -7.64 -21.92
N GLN A 380 -13.84 -7.80 -20.72
CA GLN A 380 -13.96 -9.05 -19.95
C GLN A 380 -15.30 -9.10 -19.19
N ASN A 381 -16.06 -10.18 -19.35
CA ASN A 381 -17.30 -10.40 -18.60
C ASN A 381 -17.03 -10.67 -17.10
N LEU A 382 -15.95 -11.41 -16.81
CA LEU A 382 -15.57 -11.78 -15.44
C LEU A 382 -14.17 -11.26 -15.15
N VAL A 383 -14.06 -10.48 -14.07
CA VAL A 383 -12.79 -9.94 -13.58
C VAL A 383 -12.53 -10.49 -12.18
N PRO A 384 -11.34 -11.05 -11.89
CA PRO A 384 -10.98 -11.48 -10.54
C PRO A 384 -11.17 -10.37 -9.52
N ILE A 385 -11.91 -10.64 -8.43
CA ILE A 385 -12.26 -9.59 -7.47
C ILE A 385 -11.01 -8.98 -6.82
N THR A 386 -9.94 -9.77 -6.68
CA THR A 386 -8.66 -9.30 -6.13
C THR A 386 -7.97 -8.29 -7.04
N VAL A 387 -8.02 -8.51 -8.35
CA VAL A 387 -7.51 -7.57 -9.37
C VAL A 387 -8.35 -6.31 -9.35
N PHE A 388 -9.68 -6.45 -9.45
CA PHE A 388 -10.60 -5.31 -9.39
C PHE A 388 -10.42 -4.47 -8.12
N HIS A 389 -10.31 -5.13 -6.96
CA HIS A 389 -10.07 -4.47 -5.68
C HIS A 389 -8.76 -3.68 -5.65
N TYR A 390 -7.71 -4.18 -6.30
CA TYR A 390 -6.46 -3.46 -6.43
C TYR A 390 -6.63 -2.24 -7.34
N ASP A 391 -7.26 -2.43 -8.50
CA ASP A 391 -7.44 -1.38 -9.52
C ASP A 391 -8.26 -0.19 -9.01
N ILE A 392 -9.28 -0.42 -8.16
CA ILE A 392 -10.07 0.68 -7.59
C ILE A 392 -9.40 1.37 -6.39
N VAL A 393 -8.55 0.66 -5.63
CA VAL A 393 -7.93 1.21 -4.40
C VAL A 393 -6.59 1.87 -4.69
N ALA A 394 -5.78 1.30 -5.58
CA ALA A 394 -4.42 1.78 -5.85
C ALA A 394 -4.36 3.26 -6.26
N PRO A 395 -5.24 3.77 -7.17
CA PRO A 395 -5.24 5.19 -7.54
C PRO A 395 -5.54 6.11 -6.36
N ILE A 396 -6.47 5.71 -5.47
CA ILE A 396 -6.83 6.47 -4.27
C ILE A 396 -5.64 6.56 -3.32
N LEU A 397 -4.96 5.43 -3.08
CA LEU A 397 -3.79 5.39 -2.22
C LEU A 397 -2.62 6.19 -2.80
N ARG A 398 -2.44 6.18 -4.12
CA ARG A 398 -1.46 7.03 -4.81
C ARG A 398 -1.76 8.51 -4.64
N SER A 399 -3.04 8.92 -4.77
CA SER A 399 -3.43 10.32 -4.51
C SER A 399 -3.13 10.73 -3.06
N VAL A 400 -3.48 9.88 -2.08
CA VAL A 400 -3.13 10.12 -0.66
C VAL A 400 -1.62 10.23 -0.45
N HIS A 401 -0.85 9.32 -1.03
CA HIS A 401 0.62 9.31 -0.93
C HIS A 401 1.22 10.57 -1.55
N SER A 402 0.81 10.92 -2.78
CA SER A 402 1.30 12.10 -3.49
C SER A 402 1.01 13.38 -2.70
N LYS A 403 -0.20 13.54 -2.14
CA LYS A 403 -0.55 14.67 -1.28
C LYS A 403 0.30 14.69 0.00
N PHE A 404 0.55 13.53 0.61
CA PHE A 404 1.41 13.43 1.79
C PHE A 404 2.85 13.85 1.49
N VAL A 405 3.45 13.31 0.42
CA VAL A 405 4.82 13.62 -0.02
C VAL A 405 4.96 15.10 -0.38
N GLN A 406 4.04 15.62 -1.18
CA GLN A 406 4.00 17.03 -1.57
C GLN A 406 3.92 17.93 -0.34
N LYS A 407 3.07 17.57 0.63
CA LYS A 407 2.97 18.31 1.88
C LYS A 407 4.29 18.28 2.64
N LEU A 408 4.91 17.12 2.84
CA LEU A 408 6.15 17.03 3.61
C LEU A 408 7.39 17.59 2.90
N GLY A 409 7.33 17.88 1.60
CA GLY A 409 8.48 18.35 0.83
C GLY A 409 9.57 17.29 0.70
N ILE A 410 9.21 16.01 0.78
CA ILE A 410 10.16 14.88 0.73
C ILE A 410 10.21 14.33 -0.70
N ASN A 411 11.33 13.73 -1.09
CA ASN A 411 11.43 13.00 -2.34
C ASN A 411 10.61 11.70 -2.30
N GLU A 412 9.71 11.52 -3.27
CA GLU A 412 8.78 10.38 -3.37
C GLU A 412 9.52 9.03 -3.40
N VAL A 413 10.71 8.98 -4.02
CA VAL A 413 11.53 7.76 -4.15
C VAL A 413 12.13 7.32 -2.81
N GLU A 414 12.29 8.27 -1.88
CA GLU A 414 12.89 8.01 -0.58
C GLU A 414 11.86 7.39 0.36
N ILE A 415 10.61 7.85 0.34
CA ILE A 415 9.54 7.35 1.22
C ILE A 415 9.08 5.94 0.79
N ALA A 416 9.50 4.94 1.56
CA ALA A 416 8.80 3.66 1.60
C ALA A 416 7.59 3.79 2.51
N PHE A 417 6.49 4.35 1.98
CA PHE A 417 5.21 4.03 2.59
C PHE A 417 5.01 2.54 2.31
N ASP A 418 5.16 1.70 3.33
CA ASP A 418 4.66 0.33 3.27
C ASP A 418 3.16 0.47 2.98
N GLU A 419 2.87 0.35 1.69
CA GLU A 419 1.59 0.08 1.08
C GLU A 419 0.54 -0.31 2.12
N PHE A 420 -0.49 0.53 2.31
CA PHE A 420 -1.61 0.27 3.24
C PHE A 420 -1.85 -1.23 3.37
N HIS A 421 -1.78 -1.75 4.60
CA HIS A 421 -1.82 -3.19 4.84
C HIS A 421 -2.95 -3.86 4.04
N THR A 422 -2.68 -5.02 3.43
CA THR A 422 -3.60 -5.77 2.56
C THR A 422 -5.05 -5.85 3.05
N GLU A 423 -5.25 -5.91 4.37
CA GLU A 423 -6.56 -5.95 4.99
C GLU A 423 -7.32 -4.61 4.90
N ALA A 424 -6.65 -3.49 5.15
CA ALA A 424 -7.26 -2.16 5.03
C ALA A 424 -7.68 -1.91 3.58
N ARG A 425 -6.81 -2.28 2.61
CA ARG A 425 -7.15 -2.24 1.18
C ARG A 425 -8.36 -3.10 0.86
N ARG A 426 -8.43 -4.31 1.40
CA ARG A 426 -9.57 -5.21 1.19
C ARG A 426 -10.87 -4.61 1.73
N GLN A 427 -10.84 -4.00 2.91
CA GLN A 427 -12.00 -3.35 3.51
C GLN A 427 -12.44 -2.14 2.69
N MET A 428 -11.51 -1.28 2.27
CA MET A 428 -11.76 -0.16 1.36
C MET A 428 -12.36 -0.67 0.05
N ALA A 429 -11.74 -1.65 -0.59
CA ALA A 429 -12.18 -2.18 -1.87
C ALA A 429 -13.58 -2.80 -1.79
N THR A 430 -13.89 -3.51 -0.70
CA THR A 430 -15.23 -4.07 -0.48
C THR A 430 -16.26 -2.97 -0.33
N PHE A 431 -15.94 -1.91 0.41
CA PHE A 431 -16.81 -0.75 0.57
C PHE A 431 -17.05 -0.03 -0.76
N LEU A 432 -15.98 0.21 -1.53
CA LEU A 432 -16.05 0.85 -2.84
C LEU A 432 -16.83 0.00 -3.85
N THR A 433 -16.61 -1.32 -3.87
CA THR A 433 -17.35 -2.24 -4.73
C THR A 433 -18.85 -2.18 -4.45
N GLN A 434 -19.27 -2.04 -3.19
CA GLN A 434 -20.69 -1.86 -2.86
C GLN A 434 -21.24 -0.56 -3.44
N ALA A 435 -20.51 0.56 -3.30
CA ALA A 435 -20.92 1.84 -3.86
C ALA A 435 -21.07 1.76 -5.40
N ILE A 436 -20.17 1.03 -6.06
CA ILE A 436 -20.18 0.81 -7.50
C ILE A 436 -21.41 0.02 -7.94
N ILE A 437 -21.69 -1.10 -7.28
CA ILE A 437 -22.86 -1.95 -7.60
C ILE A 437 -24.16 -1.18 -7.38
N ASP A 438 -24.26 -0.38 -6.31
CA ASP A 438 -25.47 0.39 -6.00
C ASP A 438 -25.70 1.54 -6.98
N ALA A 439 -24.62 2.22 -7.40
CA ALA A 439 -24.70 3.45 -8.20
C ALA A 439 -24.72 3.21 -9.71
N CYS A 440 -23.98 2.21 -10.20
CA CYS A 440 -23.77 2.03 -11.64
C CYS A 440 -24.89 1.20 -12.26
N LYS A 441 -25.89 1.92 -12.79
CA LYS A 441 -27.01 1.34 -13.54
C LYS A 441 -27.04 1.91 -14.96
N PHE A 442 -27.43 1.10 -15.94
CA PHE A 442 -27.50 1.50 -17.34
C PHE A 442 -28.89 1.20 -17.94
N PRO A 443 -29.35 2.01 -18.90
CA PRO A 443 -30.62 1.81 -19.57
C PRO A 443 -30.54 0.65 -20.57
N VAL A 444 -31.58 -0.18 -20.59
CA VAL A 444 -31.81 -1.18 -21.62
C VAL A 444 -33.20 -0.97 -22.21
N ALA A 445 -33.28 -0.93 -23.54
CA ALA A 445 -34.55 -0.88 -24.25
C ALA A 445 -35.35 -2.16 -23.98
N GLY A 446 -36.44 -2.04 -23.22
CA GLY A 446 -37.42 -3.10 -23.01
C GLY A 446 -38.62 -2.94 -23.92
N VAL A 447 -39.48 -3.97 -23.97
CA VAL A 447 -40.78 -3.90 -24.68
C VAL A 447 -41.69 -2.93 -23.90
N GLY A 448 -41.71 -1.66 -24.31
CA GLY A 448 -42.64 -0.63 -23.82
C GLY A 448 -42.07 0.40 -22.82
N ALA A 449 -40.89 0.18 -22.23
CA ALA A 449 -40.22 1.16 -21.37
C ALA A 449 -38.71 0.90 -21.25
N THR A 450 -37.93 1.96 -21.04
CA THR A 450 -36.50 1.88 -20.71
C THR A 450 -36.34 1.37 -19.28
N GLN A 451 -35.76 0.18 -19.12
CA GLN A 451 -35.47 -0.40 -17.81
C GLN A 451 -34.02 -0.09 -17.42
N MET A 452 -33.80 0.34 -16.18
CA MET A 452 -32.45 0.48 -15.62
C MET A 452 -32.00 -0.87 -15.03
N LEU A 453 -30.86 -1.39 -15.49
CA LEU A 453 -30.24 -2.60 -14.97
C LEU A 453 -28.94 -2.30 -14.25
N ASP A 454 -28.56 -3.14 -13.30
CA ASP A 454 -27.27 -3.05 -12.63
C ASP A 454 -26.14 -3.45 -13.60
N ALA A 455 -25.11 -2.60 -13.67
CA ALA A 455 -23.95 -2.81 -14.53
C ALA A 455 -23.05 -3.94 -14.03
N PHE A 456 -22.97 -4.12 -12.72
CA PHE A 456 -22.03 -5.02 -12.07
C PHE A 456 -22.72 -5.91 -11.04
N SER A 457 -22.20 -7.13 -10.86
CA SER A 457 -22.60 -8.06 -9.81
C SER A 457 -21.40 -8.86 -9.32
N ILE A 458 -21.52 -9.53 -8.17
CA ILE A 458 -20.46 -10.41 -7.67
C ILE A 458 -20.89 -11.87 -7.85
N ARG A 459 -20.01 -12.69 -8.43
CA ARG A 459 -20.25 -14.12 -8.64
C ARG A 459 -19.12 -14.96 -8.06
N ASN A 460 -19.44 -16.18 -7.63
CA ASN A 460 -18.43 -17.18 -7.30
C ASN A 460 -18.31 -18.12 -8.50
N VAL A 461 -17.09 -18.34 -8.97
CA VAL A 461 -16.78 -19.19 -10.11
C VAL A 461 -15.86 -20.30 -9.61
N ALA A 462 -16.23 -21.54 -9.89
CA ALA A 462 -15.36 -22.68 -9.65
C ALA A 462 -14.26 -22.70 -10.72
N ILE A 463 -13.00 -22.67 -10.29
CA ILE A 463 -11.83 -22.78 -11.15
C ILE A 463 -11.18 -24.12 -10.81
N GLU A 464 -11.00 -24.97 -11.80
CA GLU A 464 -10.19 -26.18 -11.68
C GLU A 464 -8.71 -25.79 -11.82
N GLU A 465 -7.95 -25.98 -10.75
CA GLU A 465 -6.50 -25.81 -10.73
C GLU A 465 -5.83 -27.17 -10.93
N GLU A 466 -4.94 -27.25 -11.92
CA GLU A 466 -4.07 -28.40 -12.10
C GLU A 466 -3.10 -28.47 -10.92
N SER A 467 -3.20 -29.56 -10.15
CA SER A 467 -2.29 -29.84 -9.04
C SER A 467 -1.20 -30.79 -9.53
N TYR A 468 0.06 -30.36 -9.47
CA TYR A 468 1.20 -31.26 -9.71
C TYR A 468 1.33 -32.35 -8.65
N ILE A 469 0.62 -32.23 -7.51
CA ILE A 469 0.76 -33.09 -6.33
C ILE A 469 -0.42 -34.08 -6.23
N SER A 470 -1.56 -33.82 -6.88
CA SER A 470 -2.72 -34.73 -6.89
C SER A 470 -3.34 -34.86 -8.27
N GLU A 471 -3.57 -36.10 -8.72
CA GLU A 471 -4.28 -36.41 -9.97
C GLU A 471 -5.74 -35.95 -9.95
N GLU A 472 -6.31 -35.73 -8.76
CA GLU A 472 -7.60 -35.04 -8.59
C GLU A 472 -7.36 -33.52 -8.65
N GLY A 473 -7.86 -32.88 -9.71
CA GLY A 473 -7.80 -31.43 -9.90
C GLY A 473 -8.41 -30.70 -8.70
N ARG A 474 -7.76 -29.62 -8.26
CA ARG A 474 -8.22 -28.86 -7.11
C ARG A 474 -9.25 -27.84 -7.59
N ILE A 475 -10.50 -27.96 -7.14
CA ILE A 475 -11.51 -26.92 -7.42
C ILE A 475 -11.35 -25.80 -6.40
N THR A 476 -10.99 -24.60 -6.85
CA THR A 476 -10.97 -23.38 -6.05
C THR A 476 -12.16 -22.48 -6.42
N LEU A 477 -12.91 -22.03 -5.41
CA LEU A 477 -13.97 -21.05 -5.62
C LEU A 477 -13.37 -19.65 -5.61
N SER A 478 -13.34 -19.02 -6.78
CA SER A 478 -12.85 -17.66 -6.95
C SER A 478 -14.01 -16.68 -7.06
N ARG A 479 -13.91 -15.58 -6.32
CA ARG A 479 -14.90 -14.50 -6.35
C ARG A 479 -14.55 -13.53 -7.48
N MET A 480 -15.52 -13.23 -8.34
CA MET A 480 -15.35 -12.43 -9.55
C MET A 480 -16.34 -11.27 -9.55
N LEU A 481 -15.91 -10.12 -10.07
CA LEU A 481 -16.80 -9.06 -10.53
C LEU A 481 -17.33 -9.48 -11.91
N ALA A 482 -18.65 -9.55 -12.05
CA ALA A 482 -19.33 -9.85 -13.31
C ALA A 482 -19.93 -8.57 -13.90
N ILE A 483 -19.54 -8.25 -15.13
CA ILE A 483 -20.10 -7.16 -15.92
C ILE A 483 -21.35 -7.67 -16.62
N ASN A 484 -22.43 -6.89 -16.62
CA ASN A 484 -23.66 -7.28 -17.27
C ASN A 484 -23.44 -7.51 -18.77
N SER A 485 -23.74 -8.70 -19.29
CA SER A 485 -23.58 -9.02 -20.72
C SER A 485 -24.32 -8.06 -21.66
N LYS A 486 -25.46 -7.50 -21.24
CA LYS A 486 -26.18 -6.50 -22.05
C LYS A 486 -25.43 -5.17 -22.11
N LEU A 487 -24.71 -4.81 -21.05
CA LEU A 487 -23.82 -3.65 -21.04
C LEU A 487 -22.66 -3.89 -21.99
N LEU A 488 -22.01 -5.05 -21.93
CA LEU A 488 -20.90 -5.37 -22.85
C LEU A 488 -21.33 -5.30 -24.32
N ASN A 489 -22.48 -5.88 -24.67
CA ASN A 489 -23.00 -5.77 -26.04
C ASN A 489 -23.24 -4.31 -26.45
N LEU A 490 -23.75 -3.48 -25.53
CA LEU A 490 -23.95 -2.06 -25.78
C LEU A 490 -22.62 -1.31 -25.97
N LEU A 491 -21.57 -1.70 -25.23
CA LEU A 491 -20.22 -1.13 -25.39
C LEU A 491 -19.53 -1.63 -26.67
N ASP A 492 -19.85 -2.84 -27.16
CA ASP A 492 -19.35 -3.34 -28.45
C ASP A 492 -19.94 -2.56 -29.65
N ASP A 493 -21.17 -2.06 -29.51
CA ASP A 493 -21.83 -1.19 -30.48
C ASP A 493 -21.28 0.25 -30.44
N HIS A 494 -20.67 0.64 -29.33
CA HIS A 494 -20.12 1.97 -29.07
C HIS A 494 -18.67 1.86 -28.61
N PRO A 495 -17.70 1.65 -29.52
CA PRO A 495 -16.33 1.37 -29.13
C PRO A 495 -15.74 2.50 -28.28
N PHE A 496 -14.91 2.12 -27.30
CA PHE A 496 -14.10 3.08 -26.55
C PHE A 496 -13.15 3.82 -27.48
N LYS A 497 -12.99 5.13 -27.28
CA LYS A 497 -11.95 5.90 -27.99
C LYS A 497 -10.56 5.54 -27.47
N HIS A 498 -10.44 5.29 -26.17
CA HIS A 498 -9.19 4.85 -25.55
C HIS A 498 -9.39 3.57 -24.75
N ILE A 499 -8.45 2.65 -24.91
CA ILE A 499 -8.30 1.50 -24.01
C ILE A 499 -7.43 1.94 -22.84
N VAL A 500 -7.89 1.70 -21.63
CA VAL A 500 -7.23 2.20 -20.42
C VAL A 500 -6.55 1.05 -19.68
N PHE A 501 -5.26 1.22 -19.43
CA PHE A 501 -4.45 0.24 -18.71
C PHE A 501 -3.96 0.81 -17.38
N PRO A 502 -4.09 0.08 -16.26
CA PRO A 502 -3.39 0.43 -15.04
C PRO A 502 -1.87 0.40 -15.27
N THR A 503 -1.17 1.47 -14.89
CA THR A 503 0.27 1.61 -15.24
C THR A 503 1.16 0.54 -14.63
N HIS A 504 0.78 0.01 -13.45
CA HIS A 504 1.48 -1.08 -12.78
C HIS A 504 1.41 -2.43 -13.52
N GLN A 505 0.57 -2.55 -14.55
CA GLN A 505 0.44 -3.76 -15.39
C GLN A 505 1.24 -3.64 -16.70
N LEU A 506 1.84 -2.49 -16.97
CA LEU A 506 2.49 -2.21 -18.24
C LEU A 506 3.98 -2.59 -18.22
N PRO A 507 4.53 -2.97 -19.39
CA PRO A 507 5.97 -3.14 -19.53
C PRO A 507 6.69 -1.79 -19.38
N MET A 508 7.93 -1.85 -18.91
CA MET A 508 8.77 -0.66 -18.80
C MET A 508 9.36 -0.26 -20.16
N THR A 509 9.51 1.05 -20.36
CA THR A 509 10.14 1.63 -21.57
C THR A 509 11.64 1.86 -21.41
N VAL A 510 12.15 1.76 -20.18
CA VAL A 510 13.57 1.83 -19.82
C VAL A 510 13.97 0.56 -19.04
N PRO A 511 15.28 0.24 -18.94
CA PRO A 511 15.73 -0.90 -18.14
C PRO A 511 15.21 -0.79 -16.69
N PRO A 512 14.75 -1.90 -16.07
CA PRO A 512 14.21 -1.87 -14.72
C PRO A 512 15.25 -1.47 -13.70
N ARG A 513 14.81 -0.83 -12.60
CA ARG A 513 15.69 -0.60 -11.46
C ARG A 513 16.13 -1.96 -10.86
N PRO A 514 17.44 -2.15 -10.61
CA PRO A 514 17.92 -3.38 -9.99
C PRO A 514 17.40 -3.56 -8.56
N TRP A 515 17.30 -4.81 -8.13
CA TRP A 515 17.05 -5.16 -6.74
C TRP A 515 18.34 -5.00 -5.93
N CYS A 516 18.47 -3.87 -5.25
CA CYS A 516 19.56 -3.56 -4.33
C CYS A 516 18.87 -3.04 -3.07
N ASP A 517 19.26 -3.49 -1.86
CA ASP A 517 18.74 -3.11 -0.52
C ASP A 517 18.01 -4.25 0.27
N SER A 518 18.56 -5.46 0.34
CA SER A 518 18.06 -6.53 1.24
C SER A 518 16.58 -6.87 1.09
N GLY A 519 16.08 -6.84 -0.15
CA GLY A 519 14.65 -7.07 -0.44
C GLY A 519 13.82 -5.82 -0.67
N MET A 520 14.39 -4.63 -0.45
CA MET A 520 13.82 -3.35 -0.86
C MET A 520 14.34 -3.00 -2.26
N GLY A 521 13.57 -2.23 -3.04
CA GLY A 521 13.82 -2.01 -4.46
C GLY A 521 12.66 -2.53 -5.31
N GLY A 522 12.86 -2.70 -6.60
CA GLY A 522 11.80 -3.14 -7.51
C GLY A 522 12.05 -2.65 -8.92
N PRO A 523 11.37 -3.23 -9.93
CA PRO A 523 11.51 -2.77 -11.30
C PRO A 523 11.14 -1.28 -11.45
N GLU A 524 10.13 -0.81 -10.72
CA GLU A 524 9.67 0.58 -10.73
C GLU A 524 10.68 1.53 -10.05
N TYR A 525 10.85 2.72 -10.62
CA TYR A 525 11.72 3.77 -10.08
C TYR A 525 11.04 4.65 -9.04
N THR A 526 9.72 4.80 -9.15
CA THR A 526 8.89 5.65 -8.27
C THR A 526 8.33 4.90 -7.07
N ARG A 527 8.49 3.57 -7.01
CA ARG A 527 7.91 2.74 -5.95
C ARG A 527 8.82 1.59 -5.57
N ARG A 528 8.77 1.20 -4.30
CA ARG A 528 9.36 -0.06 -3.84
C ARG A 528 8.37 -1.19 -4.06
N SER A 529 8.83 -2.27 -4.66
CA SER A 529 8.11 -3.52 -4.81
C SER A 529 8.63 -4.54 -3.80
N ALA A 530 7.80 -5.51 -3.45
CA ALA A 530 8.27 -6.66 -2.67
C ALA A 530 8.89 -7.69 -3.63
N ILE A 531 10.04 -8.27 -3.28
CA ILE A 531 10.67 -9.34 -4.09
C ILE A 531 9.72 -10.52 -4.26
N LEU A 532 9.03 -10.90 -3.18
CA LEU A 532 8.12 -12.04 -3.19
C LEU A 532 6.68 -11.54 -3.30
N ARG A 533 5.90 -12.12 -4.21
CA ARG A 533 4.46 -11.86 -4.24
C ARG A 533 3.83 -12.61 -3.07
N ASN A 534 3.13 -11.89 -2.19
CA ASN A 534 2.33 -12.55 -1.14
C ASN A 534 1.17 -13.28 -1.81
N LEU A 535 1.21 -14.61 -1.82
CA LEU A 535 0.16 -15.43 -2.39
C LEU A 535 -1.06 -15.43 -1.48
N ALA A 536 -2.25 -15.44 -2.08
CA ALA A 536 -3.51 -15.41 -1.36
C ALA A 536 -3.75 -16.68 -0.53
N GLU A 537 -3.05 -17.78 -0.81
CA GLU A 537 -3.13 -19.01 -0.01
C GLU A 537 -2.43 -18.89 1.36
N TYR A 538 -1.45 -17.99 1.50
CA TYR A 538 -0.64 -17.86 2.73
C TYR A 538 -0.96 -16.59 3.53
N LYS A 539 -2.25 -16.27 3.72
CA LYS A 539 -2.69 -15.04 4.44
C LYS A 539 -2.14 -14.89 5.86
N GLN A 540 -1.79 -15.99 6.51
CA GLN A 540 -1.30 -16.00 7.89
C GLN A 540 0.20 -15.67 8.00
N VAL A 541 0.93 -15.70 6.89
CA VAL A 541 2.38 -15.46 6.88
C VAL A 541 2.68 -14.36 5.89
N ASP A 542 3.13 -13.22 6.39
CA ASP A 542 3.76 -12.22 5.53
C ASP A 542 5.14 -12.74 5.12
N ILE A 543 5.21 -13.30 3.92
CA ILE A 543 6.39 -13.98 3.38
C ILE A 543 7.53 -12.97 3.26
N ASN A 544 7.25 -11.76 2.78
CA ASN A 544 8.25 -10.69 2.68
C ASN A 544 8.77 -10.28 4.05
N ARG A 545 7.93 -10.23 5.08
CA ARG A 545 8.39 -9.96 6.45
C ARG A 545 9.29 -11.07 6.98
N GLN A 546 8.92 -12.33 6.79
CA GLN A 546 9.74 -13.47 7.20
C GLN A 546 11.07 -13.49 6.45
N MET A 547 11.04 -13.21 5.16
CA MET A 547 12.23 -13.14 4.31
C MET A 547 13.13 -11.98 4.73
N ARG A 548 12.59 -10.76 4.95
CA ARG A 548 13.37 -9.62 5.48
C ARG A 548 14.02 -9.93 6.83
N LYS A 549 13.30 -10.58 7.76
CA LYS A 549 13.86 -11.04 9.03
C LYS A 549 15.00 -12.04 8.85
N ARG A 550 14.88 -12.94 7.88
CA ARG A 550 15.90 -13.95 7.56
C ARG A 550 17.11 -13.32 6.87
N LEU A 551 16.92 -12.39 5.94
CA LEU A 551 18.00 -11.65 5.28
C LEU A 551 18.81 -10.77 6.24
N LYS A 552 18.20 -10.26 7.30
CA LYS A 552 18.89 -9.49 8.36
C LYS A 552 19.58 -10.37 9.41
N SER A 553 19.38 -11.69 9.40
CA SER A 553 19.96 -12.62 10.38
C SER A 553 21.28 -13.17 9.83
N PRO A 554 22.44 -12.97 10.50
CA PRO A 554 23.72 -13.51 10.06
C PRO A 554 23.76 -15.05 9.93
N SER A 555 22.76 -15.73 10.52
CA SER A 555 22.73 -17.18 10.72
C SER A 555 21.79 -17.96 9.80
N VAL A 556 21.08 -17.32 8.85
CA VAL A 556 20.05 -18.03 8.04
C VAL A 556 20.07 -17.64 6.56
N LEU A 557 21.22 -17.81 5.92
CA LEU A 557 21.30 -18.04 4.46
C LEU A 557 21.27 -19.56 4.13
N CYS A 558 20.79 -20.39 5.05
CA CYS A 558 20.95 -21.84 4.98
C CYS A 558 19.78 -22.62 4.34
N TRP A 559 18.72 -21.97 3.86
CA TRP A 559 17.61 -22.68 3.19
C TRP A 559 16.95 -21.81 2.11
N LEU A 560 17.53 -21.85 0.90
CA LEU A 560 16.82 -21.79 -0.38
C LEU A 560 17.41 -22.87 -1.29
#